data_AF-A0A651PEX4-F1
#
_entry.id   AF-A0A651PEX4-F1
#
_cell.length_a   1.000
_cell.length_b   1.000
_cell.length_c   1.000
_cell.angle_alpha   90.00
_cell.angle_beta   90.00
_cell.angle_gamma   90.00
#
_symmetry.space_group_name_H-M   'P 1'
#
loop_
_entity.id
_entity.type
_entity.pdbx_description
1 polymer ?
#
loop_
_entity_poly.entity_id
_entity_poly.type
_entity_poly.pdbx_seq_one_letter_code
_entity_poly.pdbx_strand_id
1 'polypeptide(L)'
;RFALDPTRGQERALRSHAGAARFAWNWALAACLERYRAERRWCSGAELHRRWNQVKKADPALAWWEQNSKCAYQEAFRDLDRALREFTRSNKGERPGRRLGFPRVKKRGRCRDSFGLTGT
;
A
#
# COMPACT_ATOMS: atom_id res chain seq x y z
N ARG A 1 23.60 11.43 2.57
CA ARG A 1 22.15 11.36 2.89
C ARG A 1 21.72 12.75 3.30
N PHE A 2 20.81 13.38 2.55
CA PHE A 2 20.32 14.72 2.86
C PHE A 2 18.98 14.62 3.60
N ALA A 3 18.73 15.50 4.55
CA ALA A 3 17.45 15.64 5.22
C ALA A 3 16.73 16.88 4.66
N LEU A 4 15.43 16.77 4.43
CA LEU A 4 14.60 17.94 4.15
C LEU A 4 14.38 18.70 5.45
N ASP A 5 14.23 20.02 5.36
CA ASP A 5 13.82 20.89 6.47
C ASP A 5 12.38 21.42 6.23
N PRO A 6 11.36 20.56 6.42
CA PRO A 6 9.97 20.92 6.13
C PRO A 6 9.41 21.89 7.17
N THR A 7 8.60 22.84 6.71
CA THR A 7 7.76 23.63 7.62
C THR A 7 6.77 22.70 8.35
N ARG A 8 6.21 23.15 9.49
CA ARG A 8 5.19 22.39 10.23
C ARG A 8 4.00 21.99 9.35
N GLY A 9 3.63 22.81 8.36
CA GLY A 9 2.59 22.50 7.38
C GLY A 9 2.99 21.34 6.47
N GLN A 10 4.21 21.39 5.93
CA GLN A 10 4.76 20.32 5.09
C GLN A 10 4.93 19.01 5.87
N GLU A 11 5.38 19.04 7.13
CA GLU A 11 5.45 17.84 7.97
C GLU A 11 4.10 17.16 8.14
N ARG A 12 3.05 17.96 8.41
CA ARG A 12 1.67 17.44 8.51
C ARG A 12 1.23 16.81 7.20
N ALA A 13 1.50 17.46 6.07
CA ALA A 13 1.19 16.91 4.75
C ALA A 13 1.94 15.59 4.49
N LEU A 14 3.24 15.53 4.74
CA LEU A 14 4.05 14.31 4.58
C LEU A 14 3.52 13.15 5.44
N ARG A 15 3.15 13.44 6.70
CA ARG A 15 2.55 12.45 7.61
C ARG A 15 1.17 11.99 7.12
N SER A 16 0.37 12.89 6.56
CA SER A 16 -0.92 12.55 5.94
C SER A 16 -0.72 11.57 4.77
N HIS A 17 0.25 11.84 3.88
CA HIS A 17 0.55 10.97 2.75
C HIS A 17 1.05 9.59 3.18
N ALA A 18 1.90 9.53 4.20
CA ALA A 18 2.30 8.26 4.81
C ALA A 18 1.09 7.52 5.42
N GLY A 19 0.16 8.25 6.03
CA GLY A 19 -1.12 7.75 6.50
C GLY A 19 -1.96 7.11 5.39
N ALA A 20 -2.13 7.82 4.28
CA ALA A 20 -2.83 7.34 3.08
C ALA A 20 -2.19 6.07 2.51
N ALA A 21 -0.86 6.03 2.38
CA ALA A 21 -0.15 4.83 1.92
C ALA A 21 -0.34 3.62 2.84
N ARG A 22 -0.34 3.81 4.17
CA ARG A 22 -0.66 2.72 5.12
C ARG A 22 -2.11 2.25 4.99
N PHE A 23 -3.05 3.18 4.86
CA PHE A 23 -4.46 2.84 4.68
C PHE A 23 -4.65 2.01 3.40
N ALA A 24 -4.11 2.48 2.29
CA ALA A 24 -4.15 1.81 1.00
C ALA A 24 -3.58 0.39 1.07
N TRP A 25 -2.42 0.23 1.71
CA TRP A 25 -1.81 -1.09 1.95
C TRP A 25 -2.73 -2.02 2.74
N ASN A 26 -3.29 -1.55 3.85
CA ASN A 26 -4.15 -2.37 4.71
C ASN A 26 -5.46 -2.75 4.02
N TRP A 27 -6.09 -1.79 3.35
CA TRP A 27 -7.30 -2.00 2.55
C TRP A 27 -7.06 -3.04 1.45
N ALA A 28 -5.94 -2.90 0.73
CA ALA A 28 -5.59 -3.82 -0.34
C ALA A 28 -5.22 -5.21 0.18
N LEU A 29 -4.52 -5.30 1.32
CA LEU A 29 -4.19 -6.59 1.94
C LEU A 29 -5.47 -7.34 2.35
N ALA A 30 -6.45 -6.64 2.92
CA ALA A 30 -7.75 -7.22 3.23
C ALA A 30 -8.44 -7.71 1.96
N ALA A 31 -8.50 -6.89 0.90
CA ALA A 31 -9.11 -7.29 -0.38
C ALA A 31 -8.42 -8.50 -1.03
N CYS A 32 -7.08 -8.57 -0.97
CA CYS A 32 -6.31 -9.72 -1.44
C CYS A 32 -6.59 -10.99 -0.63
N LEU A 33 -6.72 -10.88 0.69
CA LEU A 33 -7.01 -12.01 1.56
C LEU A 33 -8.41 -12.57 1.30
N GLU A 34 -9.41 -11.70 1.13
CA GLU A 34 -10.77 -12.12 0.76
C GLU A 34 -10.78 -12.87 -0.56
N ARG A 35 -10.14 -12.30 -1.60
CA ARG A 35 -10.02 -12.99 -2.90
C ARG A 35 -9.27 -14.30 -2.79
N TYR A 36 -8.17 -14.33 -2.04
CA TYR A 36 -7.38 -15.55 -1.89
C TYR A 36 -8.14 -16.67 -1.18
N ARG A 37 -9.01 -16.34 -0.22
CA ARG A 37 -9.90 -17.31 0.43
C ARG A 37 -10.88 -17.94 -0.56
N ALA A 38 -11.43 -17.14 -1.48
CA ALA A 38 -12.41 -17.60 -2.46
C ALA A 38 -11.78 -18.30 -3.69
N GLU A 39 -10.73 -17.72 -4.25
CA GLU A 39 -10.19 -18.08 -5.59
C GLU A 39 -8.78 -18.67 -5.53
N ARG A 40 -8.13 -18.69 -4.35
CA ARG A 40 -6.70 -19.04 -4.20
C ARG A 40 -5.76 -18.22 -5.08
N ARG A 41 -6.17 -17.00 -5.45
CA ARG A 41 -5.42 -16.04 -6.26
C ARG A 41 -5.22 -14.71 -5.54
N TRP A 42 -4.01 -14.14 -5.69
CA TRP A 42 -3.72 -12.78 -5.26
C TRP A 42 -4.31 -11.75 -6.22
N CYS A 43 -4.63 -10.55 -5.73
CA CYS A 43 -4.91 -9.40 -6.59
C CYS A 43 -3.60 -8.78 -7.07
N SER A 44 -3.56 -8.40 -8.33
CA SER A 44 -2.52 -7.52 -8.89
C SER A 44 -2.72 -6.07 -8.44
N GLY A 45 -1.66 -5.27 -8.50
CA GLY A 45 -1.73 -3.84 -8.19
C GLY A 45 -2.69 -3.09 -9.13
N ALA A 46 -2.80 -3.52 -10.39
CA ALA A 46 -3.72 -2.94 -11.37
C ALA A 46 -5.20 -3.22 -11.04
N GLU A 47 -5.53 -4.43 -10.59
CA GLU A 47 -6.89 -4.77 -10.12
C GLU A 47 -7.25 -3.99 -8.86
N LEU A 48 -6.33 -3.90 -7.89
CA LEU A 48 -6.51 -3.12 -6.68
C LEU A 48 -6.75 -1.63 -6.99
N HIS A 49 -5.98 -1.07 -7.91
CA HIS A 49 -6.16 0.32 -8.35
C HIS A 49 -7.53 0.56 -9.00
N ARG A 50 -7.98 -0.34 -9.90
CA ARG A 50 -9.30 -0.25 -10.51
C ARG A 50 -10.43 -0.31 -9.47
N ARG A 51 -10.36 -1.27 -8.55
CA ARG A 51 -11.32 -1.42 -7.46
C ARG A 51 -11.33 -0.20 -6.53
N TRP A 52 -10.15 0.33 -6.19
CA TRP A 52 -10.03 1.55 -5.37
C TRP A 52 -10.72 2.74 -6.02
N ASN A 53 -10.59 2.93 -7.33
CA ASN A 53 -11.24 4.02 -8.04
C ASN A 53 -12.78 3.95 -8.01
N GLN A 54 -13.36 2.75 -7.90
CA GLN A 54 -14.80 2.57 -7.71
C GLN A 54 -15.20 2.88 -6.25
N VAL A 55 -14.50 2.28 -5.29
CA VAL A 55 -14.87 2.36 -3.86
C VAL A 55 -14.66 3.77 -3.30
N LYS A 56 -13.54 4.43 -3.60
CA LYS A 56 -13.19 5.74 -3.03
C LYS A 56 -14.15 6.88 -3.41
N LYS A 57 -14.89 6.71 -4.52
CA LYS A 57 -15.89 7.67 -4.99
C LYS A 57 -17.29 7.35 -4.48
N ALA A 58 -17.57 6.08 -4.19
CA ALA A 58 -18.88 5.62 -3.76
C ALA A 58 -19.09 5.77 -2.25
N ASP A 59 -18.02 5.72 -1.45
CA ASP A 59 -18.08 5.79 0.01
C ASP A 59 -17.69 7.19 0.53
N PRO A 60 -18.64 7.98 1.07
CA PRO A 60 -18.35 9.29 1.66
C PRO A 60 -17.35 9.25 2.82
N ALA A 61 -17.25 8.12 3.54
CA ALA A 61 -16.28 7.95 4.62
C ALA A 61 -14.83 7.95 4.11
N LEU A 62 -14.62 7.77 2.81
CA LEU A 62 -13.31 7.82 2.18
C LEU A 62 -12.97 9.18 1.57
N ALA A 63 -13.87 10.17 1.57
CA ALA A 63 -13.69 11.46 0.88
C ALA A 63 -12.39 12.21 1.25
N TRP A 64 -11.82 11.96 2.43
CA TRP A 64 -10.50 12.45 2.82
C TRP A 64 -9.36 12.01 1.89
N TRP A 65 -9.60 11.03 1.00
CA TRP A 65 -8.59 10.52 0.08
C TRP A 65 -8.00 11.61 -0.81
N GLU A 66 -8.81 12.62 -1.16
CA GLU A 66 -8.48 13.76 -2.03
C GLU A 66 -7.43 14.69 -1.43
N GLN A 67 -7.27 14.67 -0.10
CA GLN A 67 -6.26 15.48 0.61
C GLN A 67 -4.83 14.98 0.39
N ASN A 68 -4.66 13.83 -0.27
CA ASN A 68 -3.39 13.18 -0.48
C ASN A 68 -3.18 12.87 -1.97
N SER A 69 -1.92 12.86 -2.41
CA SER A 69 -1.59 12.47 -3.78
C SER A 69 -2.13 11.08 -4.12
N LYS A 70 -2.77 10.97 -5.30
CA LYS A 70 -3.22 9.68 -5.87
C LYS A 70 -2.10 8.64 -5.92
N CYS A 71 -0.85 9.08 -6.11
CA CYS A 71 0.31 8.21 -6.24
C CYS A 71 0.61 7.47 -4.94
N ALA A 72 0.29 8.05 -3.76
CA ALA A 72 0.52 7.39 -2.48
C ALA A 72 -0.28 6.08 -2.35
N TYR A 73 -1.49 6.04 -2.90
CA TYR A 73 -2.34 4.83 -2.94
C TYR A 73 -1.83 3.84 -3.99
N GLN A 74 -1.53 4.33 -5.20
CA GLN A 74 -1.06 3.51 -6.32
C GLN A 74 0.24 2.78 -5.97
N GLU A 75 1.21 3.48 -5.38
CA GLU A 75 2.48 2.88 -4.95
C GLU A 75 2.26 1.87 -3.82
N ALA A 76 1.36 2.14 -2.87
CA ALA A 76 1.04 1.16 -1.84
C ALA A 76 0.44 -0.15 -2.42
N PHE A 77 -0.35 -0.07 -3.49
CA PHE A 77 -0.86 -1.25 -4.19
C PHE A 77 0.25 -2.00 -4.94
N ARG A 78 1.16 -1.29 -5.62
CA ARG A 78 2.34 -1.87 -6.29
C ARG A 78 3.26 -2.56 -5.30
N ASP A 79 3.50 -1.93 -4.15
CA ASP A 79 4.30 -2.50 -3.08
C ASP A 79 3.70 -3.80 -2.54
N LEU A 80 2.37 -3.84 -2.33
CA LEU A 80 1.70 -5.04 -1.85
C LEU A 80 1.74 -6.17 -2.89
N ASP A 81 1.45 -5.86 -4.15
CA ASP A 81 1.52 -6.82 -5.26
C ASP A 81 2.92 -7.46 -5.33
N ARG A 82 3.97 -6.63 -5.34
CA ARG A 82 5.35 -7.09 -5.26
C ARG A 82 5.59 -7.95 -4.02
N ALA A 83 5.13 -7.53 -2.84
CA ALA A 83 5.35 -8.27 -1.59
C ALA A 83 4.71 -9.67 -1.61
N LEU A 84 3.48 -9.79 -2.14
CA LEU A 84 2.78 -11.08 -2.29
C LEU A 84 3.45 -11.98 -3.33
N ARG A 85 3.91 -11.40 -4.45
CA ARG A 85 4.67 -12.12 -5.47
C ARG A 85 5.97 -12.68 -4.92
N GLU A 86 6.78 -11.83 -4.26
CA GLU A 86 8.06 -12.25 -3.68
C GLU A 86 7.89 -13.24 -2.53
N PHE A 87 6.84 -13.11 -1.71
CA PHE A 87 6.45 -14.13 -0.73
C PHE A 87 6.15 -15.48 -1.39
N THR A 88 5.38 -15.48 -2.47
CA THR A 88 5.02 -16.70 -3.20
C THR A 88 6.25 -17.38 -3.81
N ARG A 89 7.11 -16.60 -4.48
CA ARG A 89 8.40 -17.10 -5.02
C ARG A 89 9.29 -17.66 -3.93
N SER A 90 9.38 -16.96 -2.79
CA SER A 90 10.16 -17.40 -1.65
C SER A 90 9.64 -18.71 -1.04
N ASN A 91 8.32 -18.91 -0.97
CA ASN A 91 7.73 -20.16 -0.48
C ASN A 91 7.95 -21.34 -1.44
N LYS A 92 8.04 -21.07 -2.74
CA LYS A 92 8.37 -22.07 -3.76
C LYS A 92 9.87 -22.39 -3.86
N GLY A 93 10.73 -21.69 -3.11
CA GLY A 93 12.18 -21.87 -3.19
C GLY A 93 12.83 -21.20 -4.41
N GLU A 94 12.10 -20.36 -5.14
CA GLU A 94 12.57 -19.69 -6.37
C GLU A 94 13.42 -18.43 -6.09
N ARG A 95 13.62 -18.10 -4.81
CA ARG A 95 14.40 -16.95 -4.36
C ARG A 95 15.50 -17.39 -3.38
N PRO A 96 16.76 -16.99 -3.60
CA PRO A 96 17.85 -17.33 -2.67
C PRO A 96 17.69 -16.60 -1.33
N GLY A 97 18.26 -17.21 -0.27
CA GLY A 97 18.30 -16.65 1.07
C GLY A 97 17.10 -17.02 1.95
N ARG A 98 16.96 -16.30 3.07
CA ARG A 98 15.94 -16.59 4.09
C ARG A 98 14.52 -16.46 3.50
N ARG A 99 13.66 -17.41 3.86
CA ARG A 99 12.23 -17.37 3.51
C ARG A 99 11.58 -16.07 3.99
N LEU A 100 10.85 -15.41 3.08
CA LEU A 100 10.12 -14.19 3.39
C LEU A 100 8.86 -14.50 4.19
N GLY A 101 8.56 -13.64 5.17
CA GLY A 101 7.28 -13.70 5.89
C GLY A 101 6.14 -13.12 5.06
N PHE A 102 4.91 -13.53 5.38
CA PHE A 102 3.71 -12.97 4.74
C PHE A 102 3.58 -11.46 5.02
N PRO A 103 3.10 -10.65 4.05
CA PRO A 103 2.84 -9.23 4.26
C PRO A 103 1.89 -8.98 5.45
N ARG A 104 2.24 -8.04 6.32
CA ARG A 104 1.48 -7.73 7.54
C ARG A 104 0.73 -6.42 7.43
N VAL A 105 -0.34 -6.29 8.21
CA VAL A 105 -1.04 -5.02 8.43
C VAL A 105 -0.06 -3.98 8.99
N LYS A 106 -0.08 -2.78 8.42
CA LYS A 106 0.72 -1.63 8.86
C LYS A 106 -0.03 -0.86 9.95
N LYS A 107 0.60 -0.67 11.11
CA LYS A 107 0.05 0.10 12.24
C LYS A 107 0.89 1.34 12.50
N ARG A 108 0.22 2.47 12.77
CA ARG A 108 0.88 3.73 13.15
C ARG A 108 1.80 3.52 14.37
N GLY A 109 3.01 4.05 14.29
CA GLY A 109 4.05 3.89 15.32
C GLY A 109 4.70 2.50 15.40
N ARG A 110 4.25 1.52 14.60
CA ARG A 110 4.85 0.18 14.49
C ARG A 110 5.45 -0.12 13.11
N CYS A 111 5.22 0.75 12.14
CA CYS A 111 5.90 0.75 10.86
C CYS A 111 6.51 2.13 10.60
N ARG A 112 7.54 2.18 9.75
CA ARG A 112 8.09 3.44 9.25
C ARG A 112 7.01 4.20 8.49
N ASP A 113 6.90 5.50 8.73
CA ASP A 113 6.10 6.39 7.90
C ASP A 113 6.84 6.62 6.58
N SER A 114 6.23 6.15 5.48
CA SER A 114 6.80 6.22 4.14
C SER A 114 5.69 6.16 3.09
N PHE A 115 5.90 6.84 1.98
CA PHE A 115 5.05 6.77 0.79
C PHE A 115 5.93 6.98 -0.45
N GLY A 116 5.51 6.42 -1.58
CA GLY A 116 6.14 6.66 -2.88
C GLY A 116 5.32 7.67 -3.67
N LEU A 117 6.01 8.56 -4.39
CA LEU A 117 5.41 9.41 -5.41
C LEU A 117 6.17 9.17 -6.71
N THR A 118 5.52 8.53 -7.67
CA THR A 118 6.04 8.37 -9.03
C THR A 118 5.38 9.43 -9.90
N GLY A 119 6.19 10.30 -10.52
CA GLY A 119 5.76 11.21 -11.57
C GLY A 119 6.09 10.60 -12.94
N THR A 120 5.14 10.68 -13.87
CA THR A 120 5.36 10.50 -15.31
C THR A 120 5.26 11.85 -15.96
#